data_AF-A0A524QZ67-F1
#
_entry.id   AF-A0A524QZ67-F1
#
_cell.length_a   1.000
_cell.length_b   1.000
_cell.length_c   1.000
_cell.angle_alpha   90.00
_cell.angle_beta   90.00
_cell.angle_gamma   90.00
#
_symmetry.space_group_name_H-M   'P 1'
#
loop_
_entity.id
_entity.type
_entity.pdbx_description
1 polymer ?
#
loop_
_entity_poly.entity_id
_entity_poly.type
_entity_poly.pdbx_seq_one_letter_code
_entity_poly.pdbx_strand_id
1 'polypeptide(L)'
;ALGCGTGTAFRETDLRYEKVIIMTDADVDGAHIASLLITFFYRQMPKLIDRGHLYLAIPPLYRLQQGSKVAYARDDADRERIVHLGERECSIQRRHQKVVEEAPSPAVDRQLREQMGSAAVAAAKAVGYQSAGTCEFLLGEDGRFFFLEMNTRIQVEHPVTEMVYGVDLVREQLRIAGGQLMSLPDTMPSPRGWSMECRITSEDPSNGFLPSTGRISYLSPPGGPGVRWDAGYGAGDEVTLHYDSHIGKLIVLGPTREVAIERMQRALHELMILGVTTNQGFLRRLLSDDAFRRGEIDIDFLGRHPELASPPANSASLLPATILAALLDSERRHASRPNVVDGNGAGNEWVRAARHEGLR
;
A
#
# COMPACT_ATOMS: atom_id res chain seq x y z
N ALA A 1 6.26 -36.78 36.39
CA ALA A 1 4.90 -36.38 36.00
C ALA A 1 4.46 -36.83 34.59
N LEU A 2 5.35 -37.36 33.73
CA LEU A 2 5.01 -37.81 32.36
C LEU A 2 4.33 -39.19 32.29
N GLY A 3 4.42 -39.99 33.36
CA GLY A 3 3.78 -41.30 33.47
C GLY A 3 4.65 -42.48 32.99
N CYS A 4 5.68 -42.22 32.19
CA CYS A 4 6.49 -43.24 31.52
C CYS A 4 7.75 -43.72 32.26
N GLY A 5 8.03 -43.29 33.50
CA GLY A 5 9.28 -43.64 34.20
C GLY A 5 10.56 -43.05 33.55
N THR A 6 11.74 -43.46 34.02
CA THR A 6 13.06 -42.99 33.54
C THR A 6 14.07 -44.13 33.48
N GLY A 7 15.03 -44.07 32.56
CA GLY A 7 16.15 -45.02 32.48
C GLY A 7 15.65 -46.45 32.24
N THR A 8 16.11 -47.41 33.04
CA THR A 8 15.70 -48.83 32.96
C THR A 8 14.23 -49.07 33.30
N ALA A 9 13.59 -48.14 34.00
CA ALA A 9 12.17 -48.20 34.34
C ALA A 9 11.25 -47.53 33.30
N PHE A 10 11.82 -47.06 32.17
CA PHE A 10 11.05 -46.36 31.15
C PHE A 10 10.06 -47.29 30.41
N ARG A 11 8.78 -46.92 30.40
CA ARG A 11 7.70 -47.59 29.66
C ARG A 11 6.95 -46.57 28.80
N GLU A 12 7.07 -46.73 27.50
CA GLU A 12 6.48 -45.84 26.49
C GLU A 12 4.95 -45.85 26.53
N THR A 13 4.34 -47.01 26.77
CA THR A 13 2.88 -47.19 26.84
C THR A 13 2.21 -46.36 27.92
N ASP A 14 2.98 -45.92 28.92
CA ASP A 14 2.47 -45.23 30.10
C ASP A 14 2.62 -43.70 29.96
N LEU A 15 3.10 -43.23 28.80
CA LEU A 15 3.21 -41.81 28.49
C LEU A 15 1.83 -41.17 28.44
N ARG A 16 1.61 -40.15 29.27
CA ARG A 16 0.31 -39.49 29.42
C ARG A 16 0.06 -38.35 28.43
N TYR A 17 1.11 -37.86 27.76
CA TYR A 17 1.06 -36.67 26.93
C TYR A 17 1.67 -36.94 25.56
N GLU A 18 0.95 -36.55 24.51
CA GLU A 18 1.42 -36.68 23.13
C GLU A 18 2.57 -35.72 22.81
N LYS A 19 2.58 -34.53 23.43
CA LYS A 19 3.64 -33.53 23.27
C LYS A 19 4.17 -33.08 24.62
N VAL A 20 5.49 -33.12 24.76
CA VAL A 20 6.23 -32.62 25.91
C VAL A 20 7.07 -31.45 25.44
N ILE A 21 6.81 -30.25 25.95
CA ILE A 21 7.49 -29.02 25.52
C ILE A 21 8.39 -28.53 26.64
N ILE A 22 9.69 -28.38 26.36
CA ILE A 22 10.65 -27.70 27.24
C ILE A 22 10.56 -26.19 26.96
N MET A 23 10.26 -25.41 27.99
CA MET A 23 10.26 -23.94 27.94
C MET A 23 11.17 -23.41 29.03
N THR A 24 12.08 -22.52 28.66
CA THR A 24 13.02 -21.85 29.58
C THR A 24 13.08 -20.36 29.27
N ASP A 25 13.66 -19.58 30.18
CA ASP A 25 13.80 -18.14 30.01
C ASP A 25 14.73 -17.79 28.83
N ALA A 26 14.50 -16.63 28.22
CA ALA A 26 15.24 -16.15 27.06
C ALA A 26 16.58 -15.48 27.46
N ASP A 27 17.37 -16.16 28.28
CA ASP A 27 18.66 -15.71 28.78
C ASP A 27 19.68 -16.86 28.87
N VAL A 28 20.88 -16.55 29.37
CA VAL A 28 21.98 -17.52 29.46
C VAL A 28 21.64 -18.68 30.39
N ASP A 29 20.90 -18.41 31.48
CA ASP A 29 20.51 -19.43 32.45
C ASP A 29 19.46 -20.36 31.85
N GLY A 30 18.48 -19.80 31.15
CA GLY A 30 17.49 -20.58 30.40
C GLY A 30 18.09 -21.44 29.30
N ALA A 31 19.14 -20.97 28.60
CA ALA A 31 19.89 -21.78 27.63
C ALA A 31 20.64 -22.94 28.30
N HIS A 32 21.24 -22.71 29.46
CA HIS A 32 21.91 -23.75 30.24
C HIS A 32 20.91 -24.80 30.74
N ILE A 33 19.77 -24.38 31.30
CA ILE A 33 18.71 -25.27 31.77
C ILE A 33 18.15 -26.11 30.61
N ALA A 34 17.91 -25.50 29.44
CA ALA A 34 17.44 -26.23 28.26
C ALA A 34 18.42 -27.34 27.86
N SER A 35 19.72 -27.04 27.85
CA SER A 35 20.77 -28.02 27.53
C SER A 35 20.80 -29.19 28.52
N LEU A 36 20.63 -28.91 29.82
CA LEU A 36 20.55 -29.93 30.86
C LEU A 36 19.31 -30.82 30.69
N LEU A 37 18.15 -30.23 30.41
CA LEU A 37 16.90 -30.96 30.23
C LEU A 37 16.94 -31.83 28.96
N ILE A 38 17.44 -31.31 27.84
CA ILE A 38 17.62 -32.09 26.61
C ILE A 38 18.53 -33.28 26.87
N THR A 39 19.64 -33.08 27.57
CA THR A 39 20.57 -34.15 27.95
C THR A 39 19.90 -35.18 28.86
N PHE A 40 19.08 -34.74 29.82
CA PHE A 40 18.31 -35.63 30.68
C PHE A 40 17.34 -36.50 29.87
N PHE A 41 16.55 -35.91 28.98
CA PHE A 41 15.62 -36.65 28.12
C PHE A 41 16.36 -37.61 27.18
N TYR A 42 17.46 -37.16 26.58
CA TYR A 42 18.29 -38.00 25.72
C TYR A 42 18.84 -39.23 26.45
N ARG A 43 19.29 -39.06 27.70
CA ARG A 43 19.87 -40.17 28.49
C ARG A 43 18.82 -41.07 29.13
N GLN A 44 17.69 -40.52 29.57
CA GLN A 44 16.73 -41.24 30.42
C GLN A 44 15.49 -41.70 29.67
N MET A 45 15.14 -41.05 28.56
CA MET A 45 13.89 -41.28 27.83
C MET A 45 14.10 -41.13 26.30
N PRO A 46 15.12 -41.75 25.69
CA PRO A 46 15.49 -41.51 24.29
C PRO A 46 14.36 -41.75 23.30
N LYS A 47 13.49 -42.75 23.57
CA LYS A 47 12.33 -43.05 22.72
C LYS A 47 11.32 -41.90 22.59
N LEU A 48 11.27 -40.96 23.56
CA LEU A 48 10.45 -39.75 23.43
C LEU A 48 10.96 -38.83 22.33
N ILE A 49 12.29 -38.81 22.12
CA ILE A 49 12.93 -38.03 21.06
C ILE A 49 12.75 -38.74 19.73
N ASP A 50 13.08 -40.03 19.66
CA ASP A 50 13.02 -40.83 18.42
C ASP A 50 11.63 -40.86 17.79
N ARG A 51 10.58 -40.76 18.61
CA ARG A 51 9.17 -40.77 18.17
C ARG A 51 8.56 -39.38 18.06
N GLY A 52 9.33 -38.32 18.28
CA GLY A 52 8.89 -36.94 18.07
C GLY A 52 7.89 -36.42 19.12
N HIS A 53 7.93 -36.94 20.36
CA HIS A 53 7.09 -36.46 21.45
C HIS A 53 7.70 -35.26 22.19
N LEU A 54 9.02 -35.05 22.11
CA LEU A 54 9.73 -33.96 22.79
C LEU A 54 9.98 -32.77 21.86
N TYR A 55 9.61 -31.58 22.32
CA TYR A 55 9.80 -30.31 21.63
C TYR A 55 10.52 -29.31 22.54
N LEU A 56 11.36 -28.46 21.95
CA LEU A 56 11.98 -27.33 22.62
C LEU A 56 11.35 -26.04 22.11
N ALA A 57 10.84 -25.20 23.01
CA ALA A 57 10.49 -23.83 22.67
C ALA A 57 11.78 -23.01 22.56
N ILE A 58 12.10 -22.55 21.35
CA ILE A 58 13.30 -21.76 21.10
C ILE A 58 12.97 -20.29 21.38
N PRO A 59 13.67 -19.62 22.32
CA PRO A 59 13.47 -18.21 22.57
C PRO A 59 13.95 -17.38 21.37
N PRO A 60 13.35 -16.21 21.13
CA PRO A 60 13.76 -15.34 20.03
C PRO A 60 15.20 -14.83 20.22
N LEU A 61 16.00 -14.85 19.14
CA LEU A 61 17.39 -14.41 19.14
C LEU A 61 17.55 -12.91 19.42
N TYR A 62 16.60 -12.09 18.98
CA TYR A 62 16.63 -10.63 19.18
C TYR A 62 15.41 -10.14 19.95
N ARG A 63 15.67 -9.32 20.96
CA ARG A 63 14.67 -8.42 21.55
C ARG A 63 14.84 -7.04 20.94
N LEU A 64 13.88 -6.63 20.13
CA LEU A 64 13.85 -5.33 19.48
C LEU A 64 13.04 -4.36 20.35
N GLN A 65 13.68 -3.30 20.86
CA GLN A 65 13.04 -2.34 21.75
C GLN A 65 13.10 -0.93 21.18
N GLN A 66 11.92 -0.28 21.09
CA GLN A 66 11.79 1.11 20.73
C GLN A 66 10.88 1.82 21.74
N GLY A 67 11.47 2.62 22.64
CA GLY A 67 10.75 3.19 23.78
C GLY A 67 10.15 2.09 24.65
N SER A 68 8.82 2.12 24.83
CA SER A 68 8.06 1.11 25.58
C SER A 68 7.60 -0.09 24.73
N LYS A 69 7.74 -0.05 23.40
CA LYS A 69 7.33 -1.13 22.51
C LYS A 69 8.45 -2.17 22.40
N VAL A 70 8.10 -3.43 22.58
CA VAL A 70 9.01 -4.58 22.46
C VAL A 70 8.49 -5.53 21.39
N ALA A 71 9.35 -5.92 20.47
CA ALA A 71 9.14 -6.98 19.49
C ALA A 71 10.29 -8.00 19.59
N TYR A 72 10.09 -9.18 19.02
CA TYR A 72 11.05 -10.27 19.11
C TYR A 72 11.27 -10.89 17.72
N ALA A 73 12.53 -11.06 17.33
CA ALA A 73 12.90 -11.74 16.09
C ALA A 73 13.56 -13.08 16.41
N ARG A 74 13.15 -14.14 15.73
CA ARG A 74 13.57 -15.51 16.05
C ARG A 74 15.02 -15.79 15.72
N ASP A 75 15.50 -15.23 14.61
CA ASP A 75 16.85 -15.41 14.08
C ASP A 75 17.25 -14.20 13.21
N ASP A 76 18.46 -14.24 12.62
CA ASP A 76 18.94 -13.20 11.69
C ASP A 76 18.03 -13.08 10.46
N ALA A 77 17.46 -14.18 9.97
CA ALA A 77 16.61 -14.18 8.78
C ALA A 77 15.26 -13.48 9.03
N ASP A 78 14.70 -13.62 10.24
CA ASP A 78 13.49 -12.94 10.70
C ASP A 78 13.74 -11.42 10.84
N ARG A 79 14.97 -11.02 11.24
CA ARG A 79 15.40 -9.62 11.30
C ARG A 79 15.68 -9.02 9.91
N GLU A 80 16.31 -9.78 9.04
CA GLU A 80 16.75 -9.37 7.69
C GLU A 80 15.74 -9.75 6.60
N ARG A 81 14.50 -9.98 7.04
CA ARG A 81 13.42 -10.44 6.18
C ARG A 81 13.15 -9.41 5.07
N ILE A 82 13.15 -9.90 3.84
CA ILE A 82 12.80 -9.14 2.63
C ILE A 82 11.64 -9.85 1.95
N VAL A 83 10.59 -9.09 1.63
CA VAL A 83 9.41 -9.56 0.91
C VAL A 83 9.14 -8.64 -0.28
N HIS A 84 8.51 -9.17 -1.34
CA HIS A 84 8.00 -8.37 -2.44
C HIS A 84 6.47 -8.31 -2.38
N LEU A 85 5.90 -7.19 -2.86
CA LEU A 85 4.45 -6.94 -2.89
C LEU A 85 3.99 -6.81 -4.35
N GLY A 86 4.11 -7.92 -5.08
CA GLY A 86 3.78 -7.99 -6.50
C GLY A 86 4.55 -6.98 -7.35
N GLU A 87 3.92 -6.58 -8.44
CA GLU A 87 4.40 -5.67 -9.47
C GLU A 87 3.40 -4.54 -9.72
N ARG A 88 3.86 -3.50 -10.40
CA ARG A 88 3.03 -2.41 -10.92
C ARG A 88 3.34 -2.22 -12.40
N GLU A 89 2.29 -2.01 -13.19
CA GLU A 89 2.39 -1.59 -14.57
C GLU A 89 2.48 -0.07 -14.64
N CYS A 90 3.50 0.44 -15.31
CA CYS A 90 3.84 1.86 -15.35
C CYS A 90 4.16 2.34 -16.78
N SER A 91 3.85 1.52 -17.79
CA SER A 91 4.23 1.81 -19.18
C SER A 91 3.54 3.04 -19.76
N ILE A 92 2.36 3.44 -19.26
CA ILE A 92 1.71 4.66 -19.73
C ILE A 92 2.43 5.88 -19.16
N GLN A 93 3.31 6.43 -19.99
CA GLN A 93 4.17 7.56 -19.65
C GLN A 93 4.30 8.56 -20.78
N ARG A 94 4.64 9.81 -20.44
CA ARG A 94 4.96 10.89 -21.38
C ARG A 94 6.28 11.51 -21.01
N ARG A 95 7.24 11.57 -21.95
CA ARG A 95 8.59 12.14 -21.71
C ARG A 95 9.23 11.59 -20.42
N HIS A 96 9.14 10.27 -20.24
CA HIS A 96 9.62 9.54 -19.04
C HIS A 96 8.90 9.88 -17.73
N GLN A 97 7.73 10.52 -17.79
CA GLN A 97 6.86 10.74 -16.62
C GLN A 97 5.68 9.80 -16.69
N LYS A 98 5.54 8.92 -15.70
CA LYS A 98 4.39 8.01 -15.54
C LYS A 98 3.12 8.85 -15.40
N VAL A 99 2.04 8.41 -16.05
CA VAL A 99 0.75 9.13 -16.11
C VAL A 99 -0.37 8.30 -15.47
N VAL A 100 -0.40 7.00 -15.77
CA VAL A 100 -1.33 6.02 -15.21
C VAL A 100 -0.53 4.80 -14.78
N GLU A 101 -0.81 4.33 -13.58
CA GLU A 101 -0.19 3.14 -12.99
C GLU A 101 -1.27 2.16 -12.54
N GLU A 102 -1.02 0.86 -12.68
CA GLU A 102 -1.96 -0.16 -12.24
C GLU A 102 -1.27 -1.34 -11.54
N ALA A 103 -2.00 -2.00 -10.64
CA ALA A 103 -1.56 -3.21 -9.95
C ALA A 103 -2.72 -4.21 -9.88
N PRO A 104 -2.53 -5.48 -10.28
CA PRO A 104 -1.34 -6.03 -10.95
C PRO A 104 -1.18 -5.51 -12.40
N SER A 105 -0.17 -5.99 -13.13
CA SER A 105 0.01 -5.70 -14.57
C SER A 105 -0.85 -6.63 -15.44
N PRO A 106 -1.46 -6.13 -16.53
CA PRO A 106 -2.16 -6.97 -17.52
C PRO A 106 -1.21 -7.81 -18.36
N ALA A 107 0.08 -7.44 -18.45
CA ALA A 107 1.09 -8.17 -19.21
C ALA A 107 1.78 -9.27 -18.38
N VAL A 108 1.57 -9.31 -17.06
CA VAL A 108 2.31 -10.19 -16.15
C VAL A 108 1.42 -11.29 -15.60
N ASP A 109 1.67 -12.53 -16.04
CA ASP A 109 1.01 -13.70 -15.49
C ASP A 109 1.56 -14.09 -14.10
N ARG A 110 1.03 -15.18 -13.52
CA ARG A 110 1.47 -15.64 -12.19
C ARG A 110 2.94 -16.07 -12.17
N GLN A 111 3.40 -16.78 -13.19
CA GLN A 111 4.74 -17.35 -13.21
C GLN A 111 5.77 -16.23 -13.38
N LEU A 112 5.54 -15.29 -14.30
CA LEU A 112 6.39 -14.14 -14.52
C LEU A 112 6.45 -13.24 -13.28
N ARG A 113 5.32 -13.03 -12.59
CA ARG A 113 5.28 -12.30 -11.32
C ARG A 113 6.17 -12.93 -10.24
N GLU A 114 6.13 -14.26 -10.10
CA GLU A 114 6.96 -14.99 -9.14
C GLU A 114 8.46 -14.87 -9.50
N GLN A 115 8.80 -14.90 -10.80
CA GLN A 115 10.17 -14.71 -11.27
C GLN A 115 10.70 -13.29 -11.02
N MET A 116 9.92 -12.26 -11.41
CA MET A 116 10.26 -10.85 -11.18
C MET A 116 10.37 -10.53 -9.69
N GLY A 117 9.43 -11.04 -8.89
CA GLY A 117 9.44 -10.89 -7.43
C GLY A 117 10.68 -11.53 -6.80
N SER A 118 11.04 -12.74 -7.22
CA SER A 118 12.24 -13.43 -6.75
C SER A 118 13.52 -12.68 -7.13
N ALA A 119 13.60 -12.13 -8.35
CA ALA A 119 14.73 -11.33 -8.79
C ALA A 119 14.87 -10.03 -7.96
N ALA A 120 13.76 -9.35 -7.69
CA ALA A 120 13.75 -8.15 -6.84
C ALA A 120 14.20 -8.45 -5.40
N VAL A 121 13.72 -9.55 -4.81
CA VAL A 121 14.14 -10.00 -3.47
C VAL A 121 15.64 -10.35 -3.45
N ALA A 122 16.15 -11.02 -4.49
CA ALA A 122 17.56 -11.36 -4.60
C ALA A 122 18.44 -10.10 -4.70
N ALA A 123 18.05 -9.12 -5.52
CA ALA A 123 18.76 -7.85 -5.64
C ALA A 123 18.79 -7.08 -4.32
N ALA A 124 17.65 -6.97 -3.63
CA ALA A 124 17.55 -6.32 -2.33
C ALA A 124 18.41 -7.02 -1.26
N LYS A 125 18.43 -8.37 -1.22
CA LYS A 125 19.28 -9.14 -0.31
C LYS A 125 20.77 -8.92 -0.58
N ALA A 126 21.18 -8.88 -1.84
CA ALA A 126 22.58 -8.71 -2.23
C ALA A 126 23.19 -7.40 -1.73
N VAL A 127 22.38 -6.37 -1.52
CA VAL A 127 22.81 -5.05 -1.02
C VAL A 127 22.41 -4.79 0.43
N GLY A 128 21.85 -5.79 1.13
CA GLY A 128 21.38 -5.63 2.51
C GLY A 128 20.29 -4.56 2.65
N TYR A 129 19.39 -4.46 1.67
CA TYR A 129 18.41 -3.37 1.60
C TYR A 129 17.44 -3.39 2.77
N GLN A 130 17.08 -2.20 3.27
CA GLN A 130 16.11 -2.01 4.35
C GLN A 130 15.09 -0.93 3.98
N SER A 131 13.91 -0.98 4.61
CA SER A 131 12.76 -0.12 4.31
C SER A 131 12.10 -0.46 2.96
N ALA A 132 11.18 0.40 2.51
CA ALA A 132 10.53 0.24 1.21
C ALA A 132 11.45 0.69 0.06
N GLY A 133 11.41 -0.04 -1.04
CA GLY A 133 12.12 0.27 -2.28
C GLY A 133 11.43 -0.41 -3.44
N THR A 134 11.78 -0.04 -4.67
CA THR A 134 11.23 -0.65 -5.89
C THR A 134 12.35 -0.99 -6.85
N CYS A 135 12.39 -2.24 -7.31
CA CYS A 135 13.18 -2.63 -8.47
C CYS A 135 12.33 -2.43 -9.73
N GLU A 136 12.82 -1.65 -10.68
CA GLU A 136 12.18 -1.43 -11.97
C GLU A 136 12.77 -2.38 -13.03
N PHE A 137 11.89 -2.89 -13.89
CA PHE A 137 12.24 -3.81 -14.95
C PHE A 137 11.60 -3.37 -16.26
N LEU A 138 12.29 -3.60 -17.37
CA LEU A 138 11.73 -3.53 -18.71
C LEU A 138 11.29 -4.93 -19.14
N LEU A 139 10.06 -5.06 -19.65
CA LEU A 139 9.54 -6.31 -20.21
C LEU A 139 9.62 -6.25 -21.74
N GLY A 140 10.33 -7.20 -22.34
CA GLY A 140 10.38 -7.37 -23.79
C GLY A 140 9.17 -8.12 -24.33
N GLU A 141 8.90 -7.96 -25.63
CA GLU A 141 7.81 -8.66 -26.34
C GLU A 141 7.92 -10.19 -26.30
N ASP A 142 9.13 -10.71 -26.09
CA ASP A 142 9.40 -12.14 -25.93
C ASP A 142 9.16 -12.67 -24.50
N GLY A 143 8.63 -11.83 -23.62
CA GLY A 143 8.34 -12.14 -22.23
C GLY A 143 9.55 -12.12 -21.30
N ARG A 144 10.74 -11.77 -21.79
CA ARG A 144 11.94 -11.60 -20.94
C ARG A 144 11.92 -10.24 -20.27
N PHE A 145 12.30 -10.20 -19.00
CA PHE A 145 12.43 -8.94 -18.25
C PHE A 145 13.89 -8.63 -17.93
N PHE A 146 14.22 -7.34 -17.89
CA PHE A 146 15.57 -6.83 -17.66
C PHE A 146 15.56 -5.80 -16.54
N PHE A 147 16.46 -5.94 -15.57
CA PHE A 147 16.61 -4.96 -14.49
C PHE A 147 17.04 -3.60 -15.08
N LEU A 148 16.36 -2.54 -14.65
CA LEU A 148 16.67 -1.18 -15.05
C LEU A 148 17.33 -0.42 -13.91
N GLU A 149 16.62 -0.25 -12.80
CA GLU A 149 17.10 0.48 -11.63
C GLU A 149 16.43 0.03 -10.35
N MET A 150 16.98 0.44 -9.20
CA MET A 150 16.35 0.29 -7.90
C MET A 150 16.11 1.67 -7.28
N ASN A 151 14.85 2.06 -7.17
CA ASN A 151 14.45 3.24 -6.44
C ASN A 151 14.50 2.95 -4.93
N THR A 152 15.46 3.55 -4.24
CA THR A 152 15.72 3.33 -2.82
C THR A 152 14.85 4.20 -1.90
N ARG A 153 13.58 4.35 -2.27
CA ARG A 153 12.58 5.18 -1.60
C ARG A 153 11.15 4.72 -1.92
N ILE A 154 10.18 5.26 -1.21
CA ILE A 154 8.77 5.12 -1.59
C ILE A 154 8.53 5.79 -2.96
N GLN A 155 7.65 5.20 -3.75
CA GLN A 155 7.25 5.73 -5.05
C GLN A 155 5.87 6.40 -4.97
N VAL A 156 5.56 7.24 -5.96
CA VAL A 156 4.31 8.01 -6.02
C VAL A 156 3.11 7.06 -6.06
N GLU A 157 3.25 6.04 -6.90
CA GLU A 157 2.31 4.97 -7.23
C GLU A 157 2.23 3.83 -6.19
N HIS A 158 2.83 3.99 -5.00
CA HIS A 158 2.69 2.99 -3.93
C HIS A 158 1.22 2.67 -3.54
N PRO A 159 0.23 3.59 -3.64
CA PRO A 159 -1.14 3.28 -3.27
C PRO A 159 -1.77 2.14 -4.08
N VAL A 160 -1.42 1.94 -5.36
CA VAL A 160 -2.03 0.83 -6.11
C VAL A 160 -1.66 -0.53 -5.52
N THR A 161 -0.45 -0.65 -4.98
CA THR A 161 -0.01 -1.83 -4.24
C THR A 161 -0.73 -1.93 -2.89
N GLU A 162 -0.85 -0.82 -2.15
CA GLU A 162 -1.57 -0.80 -0.87
C GLU A 162 -3.03 -1.26 -1.02
N MET A 163 -3.72 -0.80 -2.07
CA MET A 163 -5.12 -1.10 -2.31
C MET A 163 -5.36 -2.59 -2.57
N VAL A 164 -4.51 -3.26 -3.37
CA VAL A 164 -4.69 -4.68 -3.70
C VAL A 164 -4.20 -5.63 -2.60
N TYR A 165 -3.18 -5.25 -1.83
CA TYR A 165 -2.65 -6.10 -0.75
C TYR A 165 -3.27 -5.80 0.62
N GLY A 166 -3.82 -4.60 0.83
CA GLY A 166 -4.33 -4.14 2.13
C GLY A 166 -3.21 -3.89 3.13
N VAL A 167 -2.12 -3.28 2.66
CA VAL A 167 -0.94 -2.95 3.46
C VAL A 167 -0.75 -1.44 3.46
N ASP A 168 -0.21 -0.88 4.54
CA ASP A 168 0.16 0.53 4.64
C ASP A 168 1.70 0.61 4.59
N LEU A 169 2.22 0.93 3.41
CA LEU A 169 3.65 0.91 3.12
C LEU A 169 4.39 2.00 3.89
N VAL A 170 3.80 3.19 4.01
CA VAL A 170 4.40 4.30 4.75
C VAL A 170 4.49 3.97 6.24
N ARG A 171 3.44 3.35 6.80
CA ARG A 171 3.47 2.85 8.17
C ARG A 171 4.54 1.77 8.36
N GLU A 172 4.68 0.83 7.42
CA GLU A 172 5.73 -0.19 7.50
C GLU A 172 7.13 0.43 7.43
N GLN A 173 7.35 1.47 6.62
CA GLN A 173 8.63 2.20 6.62
C GLN A 173 8.94 2.82 7.99
N LEU A 174 7.97 3.51 8.61
CA LEU A 174 8.15 4.10 9.93
C LEU A 174 8.38 3.03 11.02
N ARG A 175 7.69 1.90 10.89
CA ARG A 175 7.83 0.73 11.78
C ARG A 175 9.25 0.15 11.70
N ILE A 176 9.75 -0.08 10.50
CA ILE A 176 11.10 -0.60 10.24
C ILE A 176 12.16 0.41 10.69
N ALA A 177 12.00 1.70 10.36
CA ALA A 177 12.90 2.76 10.82
C ALA A 177 12.93 2.87 12.36
N GLY A 178 11.84 2.49 13.02
CA GLY A 178 11.77 2.36 14.47
C GLY A 178 12.46 1.12 15.06
N GLY A 179 13.08 0.28 14.24
CA GLY A 179 13.70 -0.97 14.67
C GLY A 179 12.71 -2.09 14.97
N GLN A 180 11.45 -1.96 14.55
CA GLN A 180 10.45 -3.02 14.69
C GLN A 180 10.44 -3.92 13.45
N LEU A 181 10.11 -5.20 13.63
CA LEU A 181 9.89 -6.11 12.49
C LEU A 181 8.69 -5.68 11.66
N MET A 182 8.73 -5.91 10.35
CA MET A 182 7.55 -5.73 9.49
C MET A 182 6.35 -6.53 10.01
N SER A 183 5.14 -6.01 9.81
CA SER A 183 3.90 -6.68 10.21
C SER A 183 3.33 -7.62 9.14
N LEU A 184 4.03 -7.74 8.00
CA LEU A 184 3.59 -8.51 6.84
C LEU A 184 3.67 -10.03 7.11
N PRO A 185 2.72 -10.83 6.60
CA PRO A 185 2.74 -12.29 6.75
C PRO A 185 3.86 -12.94 5.94
N ASP A 186 4.39 -14.08 6.41
CA ASP A 186 5.50 -14.79 5.77
C ASP A 186 5.21 -15.12 4.29
N THR A 187 3.98 -15.54 4.02
CA THR A 187 3.47 -15.75 2.67
C THR A 187 2.54 -14.61 2.31
N MET A 188 2.91 -13.81 1.31
CA MET A 188 2.04 -12.76 0.80
C MET A 188 0.83 -13.37 0.07
N PRO A 189 -0.39 -12.87 0.32
CA PRO A 189 -1.58 -13.31 -0.42
C PRO A 189 -1.50 -12.83 -1.87
N SER A 190 -2.28 -13.43 -2.77
CA SER A 190 -2.50 -12.88 -4.10
C SER A 190 -3.14 -11.49 -4.02
N PRO A 191 -2.88 -10.59 -5.00
CA PRO A 191 -3.53 -9.28 -5.05
C PRO A 191 -5.05 -9.46 -5.12
N ARG A 192 -5.78 -8.65 -4.34
CA ARG A 192 -7.26 -8.69 -4.30
C ARG A 192 -7.83 -7.67 -5.26
N GLY A 193 -8.14 -8.12 -6.48
CA GLY A 193 -8.71 -7.28 -7.52
C GLY A 193 -7.63 -6.48 -8.26
N TRP A 194 -8.02 -5.29 -8.72
CA TRP A 194 -7.23 -4.43 -9.60
C TRP A 194 -7.30 -2.99 -9.13
N SER A 195 -6.15 -2.38 -8.87
CA SER A 195 -6.04 -0.97 -8.52
C SER A 195 -5.44 -0.18 -9.67
N MET A 196 -5.92 1.04 -9.86
CA MET A 196 -5.40 1.97 -10.86
C MET A 196 -5.26 3.36 -10.25
N GLU A 197 -4.17 4.05 -10.57
CA GLU A 197 -3.87 5.42 -10.17
C GLU A 197 -3.77 6.29 -11.42
N CYS A 198 -4.37 7.47 -11.37
CA CYS A 198 -4.16 8.54 -12.34
C CYS A 198 -3.53 9.73 -11.64
N ARG A 199 -2.44 10.24 -12.19
CA ARG A 199 -1.83 11.50 -11.74
C ARG A 199 -2.60 12.68 -12.29
N ILE A 200 -3.25 13.44 -11.41
CA ILE A 200 -3.95 14.67 -11.77
C ILE A 200 -2.94 15.81 -11.75
N THR A 201 -2.66 16.37 -12.92
CA THR A 201 -1.70 17.47 -13.10
C THR A 201 -2.39 18.75 -13.56
N SER A 202 -1.83 19.89 -13.16
CA SER A 202 -2.17 21.22 -13.66
C SER A 202 -1.47 21.50 -14.99
N GLU A 203 -1.76 20.70 -16.00
CA GLU A 203 -1.22 20.84 -17.35
C GLU A 203 -2.37 20.95 -18.35
N ASP A 204 -2.14 21.58 -19.51
CA ASP A 204 -3.08 21.63 -20.63
C ASP A 204 -2.67 20.65 -21.75
N PRO A 205 -3.24 19.43 -21.79
CA PRO A 205 -2.93 18.46 -22.83
C PRO A 205 -3.12 18.98 -24.27
N SER A 206 -4.13 19.82 -24.49
CA SER A 206 -4.45 20.34 -25.83
C SER A 206 -3.44 21.36 -26.33
N ASN A 207 -2.69 21.96 -25.40
CA ASN A 207 -1.62 22.91 -25.67
C ASN A 207 -0.24 22.32 -25.33
N GLY A 208 -0.03 21.04 -25.66
CA GLY A 208 1.26 20.38 -25.49
C GLY A 208 1.65 20.09 -24.03
N PHE A 209 0.67 20.01 -23.13
CA PHE A 209 0.83 19.85 -21.68
C PHE A 209 1.67 20.98 -21.07
N LEU A 210 1.42 22.22 -21.50
CA LEU A 210 2.01 23.37 -20.83
C LEU A 210 1.45 23.47 -19.39
N PRO A 211 2.28 23.81 -18.39
CA PRO A 211 1.81 24.02 -17.02
C PRO A 211 0.76 25.13 -16.96
N SER A 212 -0.33 24.85 -16.26
CA SER A 212 -1.37 25.80 -15.90
C SER A 212 -1.16 26.22 -14.45
N THR A 213 -0.86 27.50 -14.25
CA THR A 213 -0.68 28.09 -12.91
C THR A 213 -1.83 29.00 -12.55
N GLY A 214 -1.99 29.23 -11.25
CA GLY A 214 -3.07 30.03 -10.72
C GLY A 214 -3.66 29.44 -9.45
N ARG A 215 -4.74 30.08 -8.99
CA ARG A 215 -5.42 29.67 -7.76
C ARG A 215 -6.50 28.63 -8.07
N ILE A 216 -6.51 27.55 -7.32
CA ILE A 216 -7.61 26.58 -7.35
C ILE A 216 -8.81 27.24 -6.67
N SER A 217 -9.77 27.72 -7.45
CA SER A 217 -10.95 28.41 -6.92
C SER A 217 -11.95 27.42 -6.30
N TYR A 218 -11.95 26.18 -6.77
CA TYR A 218 -12.82 25.13 -6.28
C TYR A 218 -12.16 23.76 -6.45
N LEU A 219 -12.23 22.93 -5.41
CA LEU A 219 -11.80 21.54 -5.43
C LEU A 219 -12.83 20.68 -4.70
N SER A 220 -13.39 19.70 -5.42
CA SER A 220 -14.23 18.67 -4.84
C SER A 220 -13.70 17.30 -5.26
N PRO A 221 -13.06 16.55 -4.35
CA PRO A 221 -12.57 15.23 -4.67
C PRO A 221 -13.74 14.24 -4.82
N PRO A 222 -13.59 13.20 -5.67
CA PRO A 222 -14.59 12.14 -5.78
C PRO A 222 -14.56 11.26 -4.53
N GLY A 223 -15.67 10.56 -4.28
CA GLY A 223 -15.80 9.66 -3.15
C GLY A 223 -16.42 8.32 -3.53
N GLY A 224 -16.85 7.57 -2.51
CA GLY A 224 -17.56 6.31 -2.67
C GLY A 224 -16.67 5.06 -2.64
N PRO A 225 -17.27 3.87 -2.76
CA PRO A 225 -16.58 2.61 -2.55
C PRO A 225 -15.41 2.38 -3.50
N GLY A 226 -14.24 2.08 -2.93
CA GLY A 226 -13.03 1.77 -3.68
C GLY A 226 -12.43 2.98 -4.40
N VAL A 227 -12.68 4.21 -3.94
CA VAL A 227 -12.02 5.43 -4.41
C VAL A 227 -11.21 6.05 -3.29
N ARG A 228 -9.97 6.43 -3.58
CA ARG A 228 -9.03 7.10 -2.70
C ARG A 228 -8.47 8.33 -3.41
N TRP A 229 -8.32 9.42 -2.66
CA TRP A 229 -7.78 10.68 -3.13
C TRP A 229 -6.65 11.12 -2.21
N ASP A 230 -5.45 11.21 -2.76
CA ASP A 230 -4.26 11.71 -2.06
C ASP A 230 -3.82 13.01 -2.75
N ALA A 231 -3.92 14.16 -2.07
CA ALA A 231 -3.57 15.45 -2.67
C ALA A 231 -2.74 16.34 -1.76
N GLY A 232 -1.92 17.20 -2.38
CA GLY A 232 -1.17 18.26 -1.71
C GLY A 232 -1.84 19.63 -1.74
N TYR A 233 -2.97 19.75 -2.44
CA TYR A 233 -3.68 21.01 -2.68
C TYR A 233 -5.15 20.94 -2.22
N GLY A 234 -5.67 22.08 -1.79
CA GLY A 234 -7.08 22.34 -1.49
C GLY A 234 -7.61 23.57 -2.21
N ALA A 235 -8.91 23.84 -2.02
CA ALA A 235 -9.53 25.06 -2.55
C ALA A 235 -8.90 26.31 -1.89
N GLY A 236 -8.52 27.27 -2.71
CA GLY A 236 -7.82 28.47 -2.31
C GLY A 236 -6.30 28.40 -2.49
N ASP A 237 -5.71 27.22 -2.68
CA ASP A 237 -4.26 27.11 -2.86
C ASP A 237 -3.80 27.60 -4.24
N GLU A 238 -2.54 28.01 -4.32
CA GLU A 238 -1.92 28.55 -5.53
C GLU A 238 -0.93 27.54 -6.13
N VAL A 239 -1.20 27.15 -7.37
CA VAL A 239 -0.29 26.34 -8.18
C VAL A 239 0.73 27.28 -8.83
N THR A 240 2.00 27.10 -8.49
CA THR A 240 3.11 27.95 -8.98
C THR A 240 3.96 27.20 -10.00
N LEU A 241 4.81 27.94 -10.74
CA LEU A 241 5.78 27.35 -11.68
C LEU A 241 7.03 26.77 -10.98
N HIS A 242 7.15 26.90 -9.66
CA HIS A 242 8.36 26.53 -8.93
C HIS A 242 8.49 25.02 -8.65
N TYR A 243 7.38 24.28 -8.74
CA TYR A 243 7.29 22.86 -8.41
C TYR A 243 6.62 22.08 -9.53
N ASP A 244 6.53 20.76 -9.36
CA ASP A 244 5.76 19.90 -10.27
C ASP A 244 4.28 20.33 -10.27
N SER A 245 3.66 20.18 -11.44
CA SER A 245 2.24 20.36 -11.74
C SER A 245 1.31 19.37 -11.04
N HIS A 246 1.84 18.43 -10.24
CA HIS A 246 1.08 17.38 -9.59
C HIS A 246 0.09 17.96 -8.54
N ILE A 247 -1.21 17.88 -8.82
CA ILE A 247 -2.28 18.32 -7.90
C ILE A 247 -2.61 17.22 -6.90
N GLY A 248 -2.81 16.00 -7.40
CA GLY A 248 -3.13 14.85 -6.57
C GLY A 248 -3.21 13.55 -7.36
N LYS A 249 -3.34 12.46 -6.62
CA LYS A 249 -3.45 11.10 -7.13
C LYS A 249 -4.88 10.64 -6.93
N LEU A 250 -5.52 10.23 -8.01
CA LEU A 250 -6.82 9.58 -7.95
C LEU A 250 -6.60 8.07 -8.08
N ILE A 251 -6.97 7.33 -7.05
CA ILE A 251 -6.74 5.89 -6.98
C ILE A 251 -8.08 5.17 -6.85
N VAL A 252 -8.24 4.08 -7.58
CA VAL A 252 -9.44 3.24 -7.48
C VAL A 252 -9.08 1.77 -7.34
N LEU A 253 -9.94 1.00 -6.69
CA LEU A 253 -9.85 -0.46 -6.56
C LEU A 253 -11.13 -1.11 -7.07
N GLY A 254 -11.02 -2.04 -8.02
CA GLY A 254 -12.11 -2.88 -8.51
C GLY A 254 -11.82 -4.38 -8.40
N PRO A 255 -12.84 -5.24 -8.49
CA PRO A 255 -12.66 -6.69 -8.52
C PRO A 255 -11.95 -7.17 -9.80
N THR A 256 -12.08 -6.44 -10.90
CA THR A 256 -11.38 -6.69 -12.18
C THR A 256 -10.84 -5.37 -12.74
N ARG A 257 -9.97 -5.47 -13.75
CA ARG A 257 -9.41 -4.31 -14.45
C ARG A 257 -10.51 -3.46 -15.08
N GLU A 258 -11.50 -4.07 -15.71
CA GLU A 258 -12.61 -3.40 -16.37
C GLU A 258 -13.43 -2.57 -15.37
N VAL A 259 -13.73 -3.16 -14.20
CA VAL A 259 -14.46 -2.46 -13.13
C VAL A 259 -13.61 -1.36 -12.51
N ALA A 260 -12.29 -1.53 -12.42
CA ALA A 260 -11.37 -0.47 -12.00
C ALA A 260 -11.39 0.70 -13.01
N ILE A 261 -11.33 0.42 -14.31
CA ILE A 261 -11.42 1.45 -15.36
C ILE A 261 -12.76 2.19 -15.30
N GLU A 262 -13.89 1.49 -15.17
CA GLU A 262 -15.21 2.11 -15.05
C GLU A 262 -15.33 2.97 -13.80
N ARG A 263 -14.79 2.50 -12.67
CA ARG A 263 -14.75 3.28 -11.43
C ARG A 263 -13.86 4.51 -11.56
N MET A 264 -12.72 4.40 -12.23
CA MET A 264 -11.84 5.54 -12.51
C MET A 264 -12.52 6.56 -13.40
N GLN A 265 -13.21 6.13 -14.46
CA GLN A 265 -14.01 6.99 -15.33
C GLN A 265 -15.05 7.80 -14.54
N ARG A 266 -15.80 7.12 -13.65
CA ARG A 266 -16.76 7.79 -12.76
C ARG A 266 -16.06 8.78 -11.83
N ALA A 267 -14.98 8.37 -11.16
CA ALA A 267 -14.25 9.21 -10.21
C ALA A 267 -13.64 10.44 -10.90
N LEU A 268 -13.09 10.28 -12.10
CA LEU A 268 -12.65 11.39 -12.96
C LEU A 268 -13.81 12.23 -13.50
N HIS A 269 -15.04 11.75 -13.52
CA HIS A 269 -16.19 12.59 -13.86
C HIS A 269 -16.67 13.41 -12.65
N GLU A 270 -16.60 12.84 -11.45
CA GLU A 270 -17.03 13.48 -10.20
C GLU A 270 -15.99 14.45 -9.63
N LEU A 271 -14.70 14.25 -9.93
CA LEU A 271 -13.63 15.16 -9.53
C LEU A 271 -13.85 16.53 -10.18
N MET A 272 -13.89 17.58 -9.37
CA MET A 272 -14.08 18.95 -9.84
C MET A 272 -12.92 19.81 -9.38
N ILE A 273 -12.19 20.38 -10.33
CA ILE A 273 -11.09 21.33 -10.08
C ILE A 273 -11.32 22.53 -10.99
N LEU A 274 -11.47 23.73 -10.40
CA LEU A 274 -11.65 24.98 -11.13
C LEU A 274 -10.55 25.98 -10.77
N GLY A 275 -10.28 26.90 -11.69
CA GLY A 275 -9.27 27.96 -11.54
C GLY A 275 -7.94 27.66 -12.23
N VAL A 276 -7.66 26.38 -12.52
CA VAL A 276 -6.52 25.92 -13.32
C VAL A 276 -6.99 24.86 -14.33
N THR A 277 -6.29 24.75 -15.47
CA THR A 277 -6.49 23.67 -16.44
C THR A 277 -5.84 22.39 -15.90
N THR A 278 -6.49 21.25 -16.11
CA THR A 278 -5.97 19.94 -15.68
C THR A 278 -5.96 18.92 -16.80
N ASN A 279 -5.17 17.86 -16.62
CA ASN A 279 -5.09 16.73 -17.55
C ASN A 279 -6.28 15.75 -17.48
N GLN A 280 -7.29 16.02 -16.64
CA GLN A 280 -8.43 15.15 -16.36
C GLN A 280 -9.19 14.70 -17.62
N GLY A 281 -9.42 15.62 -18.55
CA GLY A 281 -10.11 15.31 -19.81
C GLY A 281 -9.33 14.34 -20.69
N PHE A 282 -8.00 14.45 -20.69
CA PHE A 282 -7.10 13.53 -21.40
C PHE A 282 -7.12 12.15 -20.76
N LEU A 283 -7.04 12.05 -19.42
CA LEU A 283 -7.11 10.78 -18.70
C LEU A 283 -8.42 10.03 -18.99
N ARG A 284 -9.55 10.74 -19.05
CA ARG A 284 -10.83 10.14 -19.42
C ARG A 284 -10.82 9.55 -20.84
N ARG A 285 -10.20 10.22 -21.81
CA ARG A 285 -10.08 9.69 -23.18
C ARG A 285 -9.15 8.49 -23.24
N LEU A 286 -8.00 8.56 -22.57
CA LEU A 286 -7.06 7.44 -22.43
C LEU A 286 -7.74 6.18 -21.89
N LEU A 287 -8.49 6.30 -20.79
CA LEU A 287 -9.20 5.18 -20.17
C LEU A 287 -10.40 4.67 -20.98
N SER A 288 -10.85 5.44 -21.98
CA SER A 288 -11.88 5.05 -22.94
C SER A 288 -11.31 4.42 -24.20
N ASP A 289 -9.99 4.50 -24.43
CA ASP A 289 -9.34 3.93 -25.60
C ASP A 289 -9.40 2.40 -25.58
N ASP A 290 -9.72 1.80 -26.74
CA ASP A 290 -9.93 0.37 -26.84
C ASP A 290 -8.64 -0.44 -26.64
N ALA A 291 -7.49 0.07 -27.11
CA ALA A 291 -6.20 -0.60 -26.91
C ALA A 291 -5.79 -0.54 -25.43
N PHE A 292 -5.98 0.61 -24.77
CA PHE A 292 -5.79 0.73 -23.32
C PHE A 292 -6.67 -0.27 -22.57
N ARG A 293 -7.96 -0.37 -22.91
CA ARG A 293 -8.92 -1.30 -22.27
C ARG A 293 -8.56 -2.77 -22.48
N ARG A 294 -7.99 -3.14 -23.64
CA ARG A 294 -7.46 -4.48 -23.90
C ARG A 294 -6.13 -4.78 -23.21
N GLY A 295 -5.48 -3.77 -22.63
CA GLY A 295 -4.15 -3.93 -22.01
C GLY A 295 -3.01 -3.94 -23.02
N GLU A 296 -3.26 -3.48 -24.25
CA GLU A 296 -2.26 -3.34 -25.32
C GLU A 296 -1.47 -2.04 -25.13
N ILE A 297 -0.71 -1.98 -24.04
CA ILE A 297 0.00 -0.78 -23.58
C ILE A 297 1.51 -1.00 -23.56
N ASP A 298 2.25 0.05 -23.90
CA ASP A 298 3.71 0.11 -23.85
C ASP A 298 4.16 1.56 -23.61
N ILE A 299 5.48 1.77 -23.53
CA ILE A 299 6.09 3.07 -23.27
C ILE A 299 5.88 4.10 -24.40
N ASP A 300 5.55 3.64 -25.61
CA ASP A 300 5.35 4.47 -26.79
C ASP A 300 3.86 4.72 -27.08
N PHE A 301 2.96 4.15 -26.27
CA PHE A 301 1.51 4.20 -26.45
C PHE A 301 1.01 5.64 -26.69
N LEU A 302 1.38 6.59 -25.81
CA LEU A 302 0.93 7.98 -25.96
C LEU A 302 1.55 8.68 -27.19
N GLY A 303 2.69 8.20 -27.69
CA GLY A 303 3.28 8.67 -28.95
C GLY A 303 2.53 8.15 -30.17
N ARG A 304 1.97 6.94 -30.10
CA ARG A 304 1.12 6.33 -31.13
C ARG A 304 -0.32 6.88 -31.13
N HIS A 305 -0.76 7.47 -30.01
CA HIS A 305 -2.11 7.98 -29.78
C HIS A 305 -2.16 9.50 -29.47
N PRO A 306 -1.57 10.38 -30.32
CA PRO A 306 -1.53 11.82 -30.06
C PRO A 306 -2.92 12.48 -30.02
N GLU A 307 -3.92 11.87 -30.66
CA GLU A 307 -5.31 12.33 -30.69
C GLU A 307 -5.95 12.39 -29.30
N LEU A 308 -5.46 11.60 -28.35
CA LEU A 308 -5.98 11.60 -26.98
C LEU A 308 -5.73 12.93 -26.25
N ALA A 309 -4.71 13.70 -26.66
CA ALA A 309 -4.34 14.96 -26.01
C ALA A 309 -5.46 16.02 -26.11
N SER A 310 -6.23 16.04 -27.19
CA SER A 310 -7.26 17.07 -27.43
C SER A 310 -8.67 16.49 -27.44
N PRO A 311 -9.68 17.23 -26.95
CA PRO A 311 -11.07 16.83 -27.12
C PRO A 311 -11.48 16.91 -28.60
N PRO A 312 -12.44 16.08 -29.06
CA PRO A 312 -12.98 16.20 -30.41
C PRO A 312 -13.70 17.55 -30.60
N ALA A 313 -13.61 18.09 -31.82
CA ALA A 313 -14.05 19.44 -32.19
C ALA A 313 -15.53 19.77 -31.89
N ASN A 314 -16.38 18.76 -31.69
CA ASN A 314 -17.83 18.89 -31.43
C ASN A 314 -18.20 18.73 -29.94
N SER A 315 -17.26 18.84 -29.01
CA SER A 315 -17.57 18.81 -27.59
C SER A 315 -18.22 20.12 -27.15
N ALA A 316 -19.54 20.10 -26.93
CA ALA A 316 -20.28 21.26 -26.40
C ALA A 316 -19.66 21.71 -25.06
N SER A 317 -19.41 23.01 -24.91
CA SER A 317 -18.84 23.56 -23.68
C SER A 317 -19.78 23.32 -22.50
N LEU A 318 -19.39 22.41 -21.60
CA LEU A 318 -20.10 22.17 -20.34
C LEU A 318 -19.81 23.25 -19.29
N LEU A 319 -18.94 24.21 -19.60
CA LEU A 319 -18.45 25.22 -18.66
C LEU A 319 -19.57 25.95 -17.90
N PRO A 320 -20.69 26.39 -18.52
CA PRO A 320 -21.78 27.03 -17.78
C PRO A 320 -22.46 26.09 -16.77
N ALA A 321 -22.67 24.82 -17.13
CA ALA A 321 -23.28 23.83 -16.25
C ALA A 321 -22.33 23.43 -15.10
N THR A 322 -21.04 23.30 -15.39
CA THR A 322 -19.98 23.04 -14.41
C THR A 322 -19.86 24.18 -13.39
N ILE A 323 -19.89 25.44 -13.85
CA ILE A 323 -19.88 26.63 -12.99
C ILE A 323 -21.12 26.64 -12.10
N LEU A 324 -22.32 26.43 -12.67
CA LEU A 324 -23.57 26.41 -11.90
C LEU A 324 -23.56 25.31 -10.82
N ALA A 325 -23.11 24.09 -11.16
CA ALA A 325 -23.02 23.00 -10.21
C ALA A 325 -22.04 23.29 -9.05
N ALA A 326 -20.88 23.88 -9.37
CA ALA A 326 -19.89 24.27 -8.36
C ALA A 326 -20.40 25.39 -7.43
N LEU A 327 -21.13 26.37 -7.97
CA LEU A 327 -21.77 27.43 -7.17
C LEU A 327 -22.83 26.84 -6.23
N LEU A 328 -23.71 25.97 -6.74
CA LEU A 328 -24.76 25.32 -5.94
C LEU A 328 -24.19 24.44 -4.84
N ASP A 329 -23.11 23.69 -5.11
CA ASP A 329 -22.47 22.87 -4.07
C ASP A 329 -21.74 23.73 -3.03
N SER A 330 -21.06 24.79 -3.46
CA SER A 330 -20.47 25.78 -2.56
C SER A 330 -21.51 26.40 -1.63
N GLU A 331 -22.67 26.81 -2.16
CA GLU A 331 -23.78 27.33 -1.35
C GLU A 331 -24.31 26.29 -0.37
N ARG A 332 -24.48 25.03 -0.79
CA ARG A 332 -24.90 23.94 0.10
C ARG A 332 -23.90 23.75 1.24
N ARG A 333 -22.59 23.73 0.97
CA ARG A 333 -21.58 23.61 2.03
C ARG A 333 -21.57 24.81 2.98
N HIS A 334 -21.77 26.03 2.45
CA HIS A 334 -21.90 27.23 3.28
C HIS A 334 -23.16 27.21 4.14
N ALA A 335 -24.29 26.75 3.61
CA ALA A 335 -25.55 26.60 4.34
C ALA A 335 -25.52 25.43 5.34
N SER A 336 -24.69 24.42 5.10
CA SER A 336 -24.53 23.23 5.96
C SER A 336 -23.49 23.41 7.06
N ARG A 337 -22.79 24.54 7.13
CA ARG A 337 -21.97 24.86 8.30
C ARG A 337 -22.94 24.96 9.48
N PRO A 338 -22.81 24.12 10.52
CA PRO A 338 -23.63 24.29 11.72
C PRO A 338 -23.38 25.71 12.19
N ASN A 339 -24.45 26.50 12.34
CA ASN A 339 -24.37 27.75 13.08
C ASN A 339 -23.69 27.40 14.40
N VAL A 340 -22.49 27.92 14.61
CA VAL A 340 -21.98 28.08 15.97
C VAL A 340 -22.99 29.03 16.59
N VAL A 341 -23.97 28.45 17.27
CA VAL A 341 -24.86 29.20 18.13
C VAL A 341 -23.93 29.80 19.17
N ASP A 342 -23.66 31.10 19.04
CA ASP A 342 -23.16 31.90 20.14
C ASP A 342 -24.19 31.74 21.26
N GLY A 343 -23.89 30.80 22.15
CA GLY A 343 -24.76 30.35 23.21
C GLY A 343 -24.87 31.40 24.29
N ASN A 344 -25.57 32.49 24.00
CA ASN A 344 -26.11 33.35 25.03
C ASN A 344 -27.45 32.76 25.49
N GLY A 345 -27.39 32.01 26.59
CA GLY A 345 -28.56 31.75 27.44
C GLY A 345 -29.39 30.51 27.14
N ALA A 346 -28.84 29.31 27.34
CA ALA A 346 -29.50 28.18 28.01
C ALA A 346 -28.52 26.99 28.04
N GLY A 347 -28.31 26.41 29.22
CA GLY A 347 -27.19 25.50 29.51
C GLY A 347 -27.18 24.22 28.67
N ASN A 348 -26.07 24.00 27.95
CA ASN A 348 -25.75 22.73 27.31
C ASN A 348 -25.47 21.66 28.38
N GLU A 349 -26.33 20.65 28.48
CA GLU A 349 -26.25 19.60 29.50
C GLU A 349 -24.94 18.80 29.44
N TRP A 350 -24.32 18.69 28.27
CA TRP A 350 -23.02 18.03 28.08
C TRP A 350 -21.87 18.80 28.74
N VAL A 351 -21.93 20.14 28.77
CA VAL A 351 -20.93 20.98 29.45
C VAL A 351 -21.09 20.90 30.98
N ARG A 352 -22.31 20.69 31.47
CA ARG A 352 -22.56 20.43 32.90
C ARG A 352 -22.08 19.05 33.32
N ALA A 353 -22.29 18.02 32.49
CA ALA A 353 -21.78 16.67 32.75
C ALA A 353 -20.25 16.64 32.84
N ALA A 354 -19.55 17.28 31.90
CA ALA A 354 -18.09 17.35 31.89
C ALA A 354 -17.50 18.09 33.11
N ARG A 355 -18.21 19.10 33.66
CA ARG A 355 -17.77 19.81 34.88
C ARG A 355 -18.00 19.01 36.17
N HIS A 356 -19.00 18.12 36.20
CA HIS A 356 -19.25 17.26 37.36
C HIS A 356 -18.28 16.08 37.43
N GLU A 357 -17.83 15.54 36.29
CA GLU A 357 -16.81 14.48 36.25
C GLU A 357 -15.41 14.98 36.61
N GLY A 358 -15.07 16.24 36.30
CA GLY A 358 -13.77 16.83 36.67
C GLY A 358 -13.61 17.20 38.14
N LEU A 359 -14.62 16.98 38.99
CA LEU A 359 -14.62 17.28 40.43
C LEU A 359 -14.66 16.02 41.32
N ARG A 360 -14.42 14.83 40.76
CA ARG A 360 -14.23 13.59 41.52
C ARG A 360 -12.79 13.12 41.50
#